data_AF-A0A4U2Z1H4-F1
#
_entry.id   AF-A0A4U2Z1H4-F1
#
_cell.length_a   1.000
_cell.length_b   1.000
_cell.length_c   1.000
_cell.angle_alpha   90.00
_cell.angle_beta   90.00
_cell.angle_gamma   90.00
#
_symmetry.space_group_name_H-M   'P 1'
#
loop_
_entity.id
_entity.type
_entity.pdbx_description
1 polymer ?
#
loop_
_entity_poly.entity_id
_entity_poly.type
_entity_poly.pdbx_seq_one_letter_code
_entity_poly.pdbx_strand_id
1 'polypeptide(L)'
;MAFKTNAQLETELRALDALLDDNYDSDRLTSDYEAYEVYKRNFGEASEFLLIYADMLAKTGKPYVVEESEKIRRLIDAFDSVSNCSDVLLATTNFMIAHSLKQAIGEASQNIPYTYAAFIIEAIKYQYKPNYKEFNGGNQ
;
A
#
# COMPACT_ATOMS: atom_id res chain seq x y z
N MET A 1 23.91 1.52 11.73
CA MET A 1 25.18 1.00 11.18
C MET A 1 25.39 1.64 9.82
N ALA A 2 26.59 2.10 9.47
CA ALA A 2 26.87 2.65 8.14
C ALA A 2 27.88 1.74 7.43
N PHE A 3 27.48 1.15 6.29
CA PHE A 3 28.35 0.32 5.46
C PHE A 3 29.40 1.19 4.78
N LYS A 4 30.67 0.77 4.81
CA LYS A 4 31.80 1.58 4.29
C LYS A 4 32.27 1.12 2.92
N THR A 5 31.85 -0.06 2.46
CA THR A 5 32.19 -0.62 1.15
C THR A 5 31.04 -1.45 0.57
N ASN A 6 31.01 -1.60 -0.76
CA ASN A 6 30.00 -2.41 -1.44
C ASN A 6 30.06 -3.90 -1.03
N ALA A 7 31.26 -4.42 -0.76
CA ALA A 7 31.43 -5.81 -0.30
C ALA A 7 30.80 -6.05 1.09
N GLN A 8 30.81 -5.05 1.97
CA GLN A 8 30.13 -5.13 3.27
C GLN A 8 28.60 -5.13 3.07
N LEU A 9 28.09 -4.29 2.17
CA LEU A 9 26.66 -4.26 1.83
C LEU A 9 26.20 -5.60 1.22
N GLU A 10 26.94 -6.16 0.27
CA GLU A 10 26.60 -7.44 -0.37
C GLU A 10 26.59 -8.63 0.58
N THR A 11 27.45 -8.61 1.60
CA THR A 11 27.50 -9.67 2.62
C THR A 11 26.26 -9.63 3.51
N GLU A 12 25.84 -8.43 3.89
CA GLU A 12 24.67 -8.20 4.74
C GLU A 12 23.37 -8.46 3.97
N LEU A 13 23.32 -8.10 2.69
CA LEU A 13 22.21 -8.46 1.80
C LEU A 13 22.05 -9.98 1.68
N ARG A 14 23.14 -10.73 1.48
CA ARG A 14 23.10 -12.20 1.46
C ARG A 14 22.67 -12.80 2.80
N ALA A 15 23.02 -12.17 3.91
CA ALA A 15 22.57 -12.60 5.23
C ALA A 15 21.07 -12.34 5.43
N LEU A 16 20.53 -11.24 4.88
CA LEU A 16 19.09 -10.96 4.85
C LEU A 16 18.35 -11.94 3.94
N ASP A 17 18.87 -12.22 2.74
CA ASP A 17 18.30 -13.19 1.82
C ASP A 17 18.24 -14.58 2.45
N ALA A 18 19.27 -15.00 3.20
CA ALA A 18 19.28 -16.28 3.91
C ALA A 18 18.30 -16.37 5.10
N LEU A 19 17.78 -15.24 5.59
CA LEU A 19 16.73 -15.20 6.62
C LEU A 19 15.33 -15.28 6.03
N LEU A 20 15.18 -14.94 4.75
CA LEU A 20 13.96 -15.12 3.99
C LEU A 20 14.01 -16.56 3.42
N ASP A 21 13.25 -17.47 4.02
CA ASP A 21 13.12 -18.86 3.58
C ASP A 21 13.00 -18.96 2.04
N ASP A 22 13.56 -19.99 1.41
CA ASP A 22 13.54 -20.20 -0.06
C ASP A 22 12.11 -20.25 -0.66
N ASN A 23 11.10 -20.22 0.21
CA ASN A 23 9.67 -20.07 -0.08
C ASN A 23 9.19 -18.60 -0.20
N TYR A 24 10.06 -17.60 -0.04
CA TYR A 24 9.74 -16.20 -0.33
C TYR A 24 9.71 -15.99 -1.84
N ASP A 25 8.61 -16.45 -2.43
CA ASP A 25 8.29 -16.25 -3.83
C ASP A 25 7.79 -14.80 -4.00
N SER A 26 8.73 -13.86 -4.10
CA SER A 26 8.44 -12.46 -4.44
C SER A 26 7.70 -12.33 -5.78
N ASP A 27 7.74 -13.38 -6.59
CA ASP A 27 7.17 -13.45 -7.93
C ASP A 27 5.80 -14.14 -7.96
N ARG A 28 5.27 -14.57 -6.80
CA ARG A 28 3.90 -15.06 -6.71
C ARG A 28 2.93 -13.90 -6.81
N LEU A 29 2.65 -13.51 -8.05
CA LEU A 29 1.68 -12.48 -8.40
C LEU A 29 0.30 -12.88 -7.85
N THR A 30 -0.31 -11.96 -7.11
CA THR A 30 -1.73 -12.08 -6.76
C THR A 30 -2.55 -11.96 -8.04
N SER A 31 -3.60 -12.78 -8.18
CA SER A 31 -4.49 -12.63 -9.34
C SER A 31 -5.21 -11.28 -9.31
N ASP A 32 -5.41 -10.65 -10.47
CA ASP A 32 -6.13 -9.36 -10.56
C ASP A 32 -7.53 -9.46 -9.94
N TYR A 33 -8.19 -10.61 -10.08
CA TYR A 33 -9.48 -10.88 -9.45
C TYR A 33 -9.42 -10.84 -7.92
N GLU A 34 -8.44 -11.51 -7.32
CA GLU A 34 -8.25 -11.49 -5.87
C GLU A 34 -7.91 -10.09 -5.37
N ALA A 35 -7.01 -9.39 -6.06
CA ALA A 35 -6.68 -8.00 -5.75
C ALA A 35 -7.90 -7.08 -5.84
N TYR A 36 -8.78 -7.31 -6.81
CA TYR A 36 -10.00 -6.52 -6.99
C TYR A 36 -11.02 -6.81 -5.90
N GLU A 37 -11.21 -8.06 -5.50
CA GLU A 37 -12.13 -8.42 -4.42
C GLU A 37 -11.66 -7.86 -3.06
N VAL A 38 -10.35 -7.87 -2.80
CA VAL A 38 -9.76 -7.20 -1.63
C VAL A 38 -10.00 -5.69 -1.70
N TYR A 39 -9.71 -5.05 -2.84
CA TYR A 39 -9.98 -3.63 -3.05
C TYR A 39 -11.45 -3.30 -2.77
N LYS A 40 -12.37 -3.97 -3.45
CA LYS A 40 -13.81 -3.73 -3.36
C LYS A 40 -14.36 -3.90 -1.94
N ARG A 41 -13.86 -4.88 -1.18
CA ARG A 41 -14.29 -5.12 0.21
C ARG A 41 -13.81 -4.05 1.18
N ASN A 42 -12.59 -3.56 1.01
CA ASN A 42 -11.92 -2.72 2.01
C ASN A 42 -11.90 -1.22 1.65
N PHE A 43 -12.09 -0.87 0.37
CA PHE A 43 -11.92 0.50 -0.13
C PHE A 43 -12.84 1.51 0.56
N GLY A 44 -14.11 1.17 0.81
CA GLY A 44 -15.04 2.07 1.48
C GLY A 44 -14.56 2.50 2.86
N GLU A 45 -14.09 1.54 3.66
CA GLU A 45 -13.60 1.79 5.01
C GLU A 45 -12.26 2.54 5.02
N ALA A 46 -11.32 2.13 4.17
CA ALA A 46 -10.02 2.78 4.06
C ALA A 46 -10.14 4.23 3.55
N SER A 47 -10.98 4.45 2.54
CA SER A 47 -11.19 5.79 1.97
C SER A 47 -11.83 6.74 2.97
N GLU A 48 -12.83 6.30 3.75
CA GLU A 48 -13.44 7.12 4.79
C GLU A 48 -12.39 7.59 5.82
N PHE A 49 -11.60 6.65 6.35
CA PHE A 49 -10.54 6.98 7.30
C PHE A 49 -9.51 7.95 6.70
N LEU A 50 -9.01 7.64 5.51
CA LEU A 50 -7.96 8.42 4.87
C LEU A 50 -8.43 9.83 4.48
N LEU A 51 -9.70 10.01 4.09
CA LEU A 51 -10.26 11.34 3.81
C LEU A 51 -10.37 12.20 5.08
N ILE A 52 -10.77 11.60 6.21
CA ILE A 52 -10.78 12.29 7.51
C ILE A 52 -9.34 12.69 7.90
N TYR A 53 -8.39 11.77 7.73
CA TYR A 53 -6.99 12.04 8.04
C TYR A 53 -6.40 13.13 7.13
N ALA A 54 -6.70 13.12 5.83
CA ALA A 54 -6.29 14.17 4.90
C ALA A 54 -6.89 15.53 5.27
N ASP A 55 -8.16 15.59 5.67
CA ASP A 55 -8.80 16.81 6.16
C ASP A 55 -8.11 17.35 7.42
N MET A 56 -7.73 16.48 8.36
CA MET A 56 -6.95 16.88 9.54
C MET A 56 -5.58 17.45 9.17
N LEU A 57 -4.84 16.80 8.27
CA LEU A 57 -3.55 17.30 7.80
C LEU A 57 -3.69 18.66 7.10
N ALA A 58 -4.71 18.82 6.26
CA ALA A 58 -4.98 20.07 5.54
C ALA A 58 -5.40 21.21 6.47
N LYS A 59 -6.17 20.94 7.53
CA LYS A 59 -6.60 21.96 8.49
C LYS A 59 -5.50 22.38 9.46
N THR A 60 -4.69 21.43 9.90
CA THR A 60 -3.67 21.68 10.93
C THR A 60 -2.34 22.12 10.33
N GLY A 61 -2.03 21.70 9.11
CA GLY A 61 -0.72 21.89 8.48
C GLY A 61 0.43 21.20 9.20
N LYS A 62 0.12 20.24 10.08
CA LYS A 62 1.10 19.55 10.94
C LYS A 62 1.10 18.06 10.67
N PRO A 63 2.25 17.38 10.83
CA PRO A 63 2.27 15.92 10.83
C PRO A 63 1.45 15.42 12.01
N TYR A 64 0.67 14.37 11.79
CA TYR A 64 -0.12 13.74 12.84
C TYR A 64 0.01 12.23 12.72
N VAL A 65 0.37 11.58 13.83
CA VAL A 65 0.44 10.12 13.93
C VAL A 65 -0.78 9.66 14.71
N VAL A 66 -1.54 8.77 14.10
CA VAL A 66 -2.66 8.07 14.73
C VAL A 66 -2.11 6.83 15.42
N GLU A 67 -2.62 6.53 16.61
CA GLU A 67 -2.31 5.26 17.27
C GLU A 67 -2.77 4.08 16.41
N GLU A 68 -1.92 3.07 16.26
CA GLU A 68 -2.26 1.87 15.52
C GLU A 68 -3.45 1.16 16.19
N SER A 69 -4.45 0.82 15.39
CA SER A 69 -5.54 -0.07 15.80
C SER A 69 -5.51 -1.34 14.97
N GLU A 70 -6.07 -2.43 15.51
CA GLU A 70 -6.24 -3.69 14.78
C GLU A 70 -6.95 -3.49 13.43
N LYS A 71 -7.88 -2.53 13.38
CA LYS A 71 -8.61 -2.16 12.17
C LYS A 71 -7.69 -1.54 11.11
N ILE A 72 -6.82 -0.60 11.48
CA ILE A 72 -5.85 0.00 10.55
C ILE A 72 -4.85 -1.05 10.07
N ARG A 73 -4.30 -1.87 10.98
CA ARG A 73 -3.37 -2.95 10.64
C ARG A 73 -3.97 -3.92 9.63
N ARG A 74 -5.19 -4.41 9.89
CA ARG A 74 -5.91 -5.30 8.96
C ARG A 74 -6.04 -4.70 7.57
N LEU A 75 -6.35 -3.40 7.47
CA LEU A 75 -6.46 -2.73 6.17
C LEU A 75 -5.10 -2.66 5.47
N ILE A 76 -4.04 -2.30 6.20
CA ILE A 76 -2.66 -2.28 5.67
C ILE A 76 -2.30 -3.65 5.09
N ASP A 77 -2.44 -4.70 5.89
CA ASP A 77 -2.07 -6.06 5.48
C ASP A 77 -2.89 -6.54 4.28
N ALA A 78 -4.19 -6.23 4.27
CA ALA A 78 -5.07 -6.58 3.15
C ALA A 78 -4.58 -5.95 1.84
N PHE A 79 -4.34 -4.64 1.82
CA PHE A 79 -3.91 -3.94 0.61
C PHE A 79 -2.48 -4.28 0.19
N ASP A 80 -1.54 -4.39 1.14
CA ASP A 80 -0.15 -4.79 0.85
C ASP A 80 -0.09 -6.17 0.19
N SER A 81 -0.86 -7.14 0.72
CA SER A 81 -0.80 -8.53 0.25
C SER A 81 -1.17 -8.70 -1.22
N VAL A 82 -1.94 -7.76 -1.78
CA VAL A 82 -2.43 -7.79 -3.16
C VAL A 82 -1.86 -6.67 -4.05
N SER A 83 -0.84 -5.97 -3.56
CA SER A 83 -0.17 -4.88 -4.29
C SER A 83 0.72 -5.36 -5.44
N ASN A 84 0.85 -6.68 -5.63
CA ASN A 84 1.71 -7.33 -6.62
C ASN A 84 0.89 -8.04 -7.73
N CYS A 85 -0.24 -7.49 -8.14
CA CYS A 85 -1.05 -8.02 -9.25
C CYS A 85 -0.60 -7.48 -10.63
N SER A 86 -1.15 -8.04 -11.71
CA SER A 86 -0.74 -7.72 -13.09
C SER A 86 -1.36 -6.43 -13.61
N ASP A 87 -2.57 -6.09 -13.16
CA ASP A 87 -3.17 -4.79 -13.43
C ASP A 87 -2.42 -3.70 -12.66
N VAL A 88 -1.58 -2.96 -13.38
CA VAL A 88 -0.72 -1.90 -12.84
C VAL A 88 -1.52 -0.83 -12.11
N LEU A 89 -2.72 -0.48 -12.58
CA LEU A 89 -3.54 0.54 -11.93
C LEU A 89 -4.12 0.01 -10.62
N LEU A 90 -4.59 -1.23 -10.60
CA LEU A 90 -5.09 -1.88 -9.38
C LEU A 90 -3.97 -2.08 -8.36
N ALA A 91 -2.82 -2.61 -8.80
CA ALA A 91 -1.62 -2.80 -7.98
C ALA A 91 -1.17 -1.48 -7.35
N THR A 92 -1.05 -0.42 -8.17
CA THR A 92 -0.68 0.91 -7.69
C THR A 92 -1.73 1.45 -6.73
N THR A 93 -3.02 1.28 -7.01
CA THR A 93 -4.09 1.76 -6.12
C THR A 93 -4.02 1.09 -4.75
N ASN A 94 -3.88 -0.24 -4.70
CA ASN A 94 -3.74 -0.99 -3.46
C ASN A 94 -2.48 -0.56 -2.69
N PHE A 95 -1.33 -0.47 -3.37
CA PHE A 95 -0.08 -0.01 -2.78
C PHE A 95 -0.22 1.40 -2.17
N MET A 96 -0.84 2.33 -2.88
CA MET A 96 -0.98 3.71 -2.45
C MET A 96 -1.88 3.83 -1.21
N ILE A 97 -2.96 3.06 -1.14
CA ILE A 97 -3.82 3.00 0.04
C ILE A 97 -3.06 2.42 1.24
N ALA A 98 -2.36 1.30 1.07
CA ALA A 98 -1.55 0.69 2.12
C ALA A 98 -0.45 1.63 2.63
N HIS A 99 0.30 2.22 1.70
CA HIS A 99 1.31 3.24 2.00
C HIS A 99 0.68 4.38 2.79
N SER A 100 -0.53 4.80 2.40
CA SER A 100 -1.16 5.92 3.05
C SER A 100 -1.60 5.67 4.48
N LEU A 101 -2.09 4.46 4.73
CA LEU A 101 -2.43 3.98 6.07
C LEU A 101 -1.17 3.82 6.94
N LYS A 102 -0.08 3.27 6.40
CA LYS A 102 1.23 3.18 7.07
C LYS A 102 1.76 4.54 7.48
N GLN A 103 1.63 5.55 6.63
CA GLN A 103 2.06 6.90 6.98
C GLN A 103 1.22 7.49 8.12
N ALA A 104 -0.09 7.21 8.15
CA ALA A 104 -0.97 7.68 9.23
C ALA A 104 -0.55 7.14 10.61
N ILE A 105 0.00 5.92 10.68
CA ILE A 105 0.54 5.32 11.92
C ILE A 105 2.05 5.51 12.11
N GLY A 106 2.72 6.24 11.21
CA GLY A 106 4.15 6.55 11.32
C GLY A 106 5.12 5.48 10.81
N GLU A 107 4.64 4.45 10.11
CA GLU A 107 5.49 3.39 9.51
C GLU A 107 6.07 3.77 8.13
N ALA A 108 5.57 4.84 7.52
CA ALA A 108 6.10 5.38 6.27
C ALA A 108 6.57 6.83 6.44
N SER A 109 7.53 7.25 5.60
CA SER A 109 8.12 8.59 5.68
C SER A 109 7.07 9.69 5.62
N GLN A 110 7.17 10.65 6.54
CA GLN A 110 6.23 11.77 6.60
C GLN A 110 6.57 12.82 5.55
N ASN A 111 5.73 12.90 4.51
CA ASN A 111 5.73 14.01 3.56
C ASN A 111 5.23 15.32 4.22
N ILE A 112 5.45 16.45 3.55
CA ILE A 112 4.86 17.74 3.94
C ILE A 112 3.33 17.58 4.05
N PRO A 113 2.69 17.92 5.20
CA PRO A 113 1.30 17.59 5.49
C PRO A 113 0.30 17.96 4.39
N TYR A 114 0.43 19.16 3.81
CA TYR A 114 -0.46 19.62 2.73
C TYR A 114 -0.30 18.82 1.43
N THR A 115 0.93 18.58 1.01
CA THR A 115 1.23 17.75 -0.17
C THR A 115 0.66 16.36 0.01
N TYR A 116 0.74 15.85 1.24
CA TYR A 116 0.29 14.52 1.53
C TYR A 116 -1.23 14.39 1.63
N ALA A 117 -1.91 15.39 2.18
CA ALA A 117 -3.37 15.48 2.13
C ALA A 117 -3.86 15.47 0.66
N ALA A 118 -3.23 16.25 -0.22
CA ALA A 118 -3.57 16.27 -1.64
C ALA A 118 -3.32 14.91 -2.32
N PHE A 119 -2.21 14.25 -1.98
CA PHE A 119 -1.89 12.91 -2.49
C PHE A 119 -2.94 11.87 -2.09
N ILE A 120 -3.37 11.85 -0.82
CA ILE A 120 -4.44 10.97 -0.35
C ILE A 120 -5.74 11.23 -1.11
N ILE A 121 -6.12 12.52 -1.25
CA ILE A 121 -7.35 12.90 -1.95
C ILE A 121 -7.32 12.42 -3.39
N GLU A 122 -6.22 12.62 -4.12
CA GLU A 122 -6.10 12.17 -5.50
C GLU A 122 -6.12 10.63 -5.61
N ALA A 123 -5.47 9.91 -4.69
CA ALA A 123 -5.48 8.45 -4.66
C ALA A 123 -6.90 7.86 -4.43
N ILE A 124 -7.74 8.55 -3.65
CA ILE A 124 -9.10 8.08 -3.32
C ILE A 124 -10.15 8.55 -4.33
N LYS A 125 -9.97 9.74 -4.90
CA LYS A 125 -10.93 10.37 -5.82
C LYS A 125 -11.17 9.51 -7.06
N TYR A 126 -10.13 8.83 -7.57
CA TYR A 126 -10.26 7.92 -8.69
C TYR A 126 -10.51 6.51 -8.18
N GLN A 127 -11.78 6.19 -7.93
CA GLN A 127 -12.19 4.80 -7.68
C GLN A 127 -11.77 3.94 -8.87
N TYR A 128 -11.02 2.88 -8.60
CA TYR A 128 -10.63 1.92 -9.62
C TYR A 128 -11.90 1.28 -10.20
N LYS A 129 -12.00 1.29 -11.52
CA LYS A 129 -13.09 0.66 -12.27
C LYS A 129 -12.48 -0.37 -13.20
N PRO A 130 -12.72 -1.67 -12.96
CA PRO A 130 -12.20 -2.70 -13.85
C PRO A 130 -12.77 -2.55 -15.25
N ASN A 131 -11.95 -2.77 -16.27
CA ASN A 131 -12.50 -3.01 -17.61
C ASN A 131 -13.19 -4.38 -17.58
N TYR A 132 -14.52 -4.41 -17.62
CA TYR A 132 -15.34 -5.65 -17.55
C TYR A 132 -14.95 -6.77 -18.53
N LYS A 133 -14.16 -6.49 -19.57
CA LYS A 133 -13.62 -7.49 -20.50
C LYS A 133 -12.44 -8.29 -19.93
N GLU A 134 -11.68 -7.72 -19.01
CA GLU A 134 -10.46 -8.36 -18.44
C GLU A 134 -10.82 -9.37 -17.34
N PHE A 135 -11.91 -9.16 -16.60
CA PHE A 135 -12.30 -10.00 -15.46
C PHE A 135 -13.26 -11.15 -15.82
N ASN A 136 -13.86 -11.13 -17.02
CA ASN A 136 -14.77 -12.18 -17.53
C ASN A 136 -14.14 -13.02 -18.66
N GLY A 137 -12.86 -12.81 -18.99
CA GLY A 137 -12.19 -13.32 -20.20
C GLY A 137 -11.60 -14.73 -20.10
N GLY A 138 -12.22 -15.64 -19.34
CA GLY A 138 -11.79 -17.04 -19.22
C GLY A 138 -12.87 -18.03 -19.62
N ASN A 139 -13.40 -17.90 -20.84
CA ASN A 139 -14.01 -18.97 -21.66
C ASN A 139 -14.63 -18.36 -22.93
N GLN A 140 -13.83 -18.20 -23.98
CA GLN A 140 -14.27 -18.31 -25.38
C GLN A 140 -13.18 -19.01 -26.18
#